data_AF-A0A7C1ABR6-F1
#
_entry.id   AF-A0A7C1ABR6-F1
#
_cell.length_a   1.000
_cell.length_b   1.000
_cell.length_c   1.000
_cell.angle_alpha   90.00
_cell.angle_beta   90.00
_cell.angle_gamma   90.00
#
_symmetry.space_group_name_H-M   'P 1'
#
loop_
_entity.id
_entity.type
_entity.pdbx_description
1 polymer ?
#
loop_
_entity_poly.entity_id
_entity_poly.type
_entity_poly.pdbx_seq_one_letter_code
_entity_poly.pdbx_strand_id
1 'polypeptide(L)' 'PAIADIKNRMISEGAVLSMMSGSGPAVFGVFHSAKEAEKASRLFEDHWTAVVQTVTD' A
#
# COMPACT_ATOMS: atom_id res chain seq x y z
N PRO A 1 5.24 2.09 15.88
CA PRO A 1 6.50 2.25 15.11
C PRO A 1 6.40 1.60 13.72
N ALA A 2 6.29 0.26 13.63
CA ALA A 2 6.27 -0.46 12.35
C ALA A 2 5.19 0.01 11.35
N ILE A 3 3.98 0.33 11.80
CA ILE A 3 2.91 0.84 10.91
C ILE A 3 3.26 2.19 10.29
N ALA A 4 3.90 3.09 11.06
CA ALA A 4 4.32 4.39 10.53
C ALA A 4 5.39 4.23 9.45
N ASP A 5 6.31 3.29 9.64
CA ASP A 5 7.36 2.98 8.67
C ASP A 5 6.79 2.40 7.38
N ILE A 6 5.83 1.47 7.47
CA ILE A 6 5.12 0.92 6.30
C ILE A 6 4.38 2.04 5.56
N LYS A 7 3.70 2.93 6.28
CA LYS A 7 3.01 4.08 5.66
C LYS A 7 3.98 4.98 4.90
N ASN A 8 5.09 5.35 5.53
CA ASN A 8 6.09 6.22 4.92
C ASN A 8 6.74 5.56 3.70
N ARG A 9 7.03 4.24 3.78
CA ARG A 9 7.53 3.46 2.64
C ARG A 9 6.54 3.45 1.48
N MET A 10 5.24 3.26 1.73
CA MET A 10 4.26 3.33 0.64
C MET A 10 4.27 4.69 -0.07
N ILE A 11 4.34 5.78 0.70
CA ILE A 11 4.44 7.14 0.13
C ILE A 11 5.73 7.31 -0.69
N SER A 12 6.88 6.83 -0.19
CA SER A 12 8.14 6.93 -0.92
C SER A 12 8.15 6.10 -2.22
N GLU A 13 7.37 5.01 -2.27
CA GLU A 13 7.19 4.17 -3.46
C GLU A 13 6.12 4.70 -4.44
N GLY A 14 5.59 5.91 -4.19
CA GLY A 14 4.69 6.58 -5.13
C GLY A 14 3.20 6.43 -4.81
N ALA A 15 2.84 5.96 -3.60
CA ALA A 15 1.46 6.03 -3.16
C ALA A 15 1.03 7.49 -2.98
N VAL A 16 -0.13 7.83 -3.54
CA VAL A 16 -0.80 9.14 -3.38
C VAL A 16 -1.22 9.34 -1.92
N LEU A 17 -1.68 8.26 -1.30
CA LEU A 17 -2.05 8.22 0.11
C LEU A 17 -1.61 6.87 0.68
N SER A 18 -1.32 6.86 1.98
CA SER A 18 -1.13 5.63 2.73
C SER A 18 -1.75 5.75 4.11
N MET A 19 -2.53 4.75 4.50
CA MET A 19 -3.18 4.71 5.81
C MET A 19 -3.49 3.29 6.27
N MET A 20 -3.74 3.15 7.57
CA MET A 20 -4.19 1.89 8.14
C MET A 20 -5.63 1.60 7.72
N SER A 21 -5.93 0.34 7.43
CA SER A 21 -7.28 -0.15 7.18
C SER A 21 -7.98 -0.43 8.53
N GLY A 22 -9.00 0.36 8.85
CA GLY A 22 -9.78 0.21 10.08
C GLY A 22 -8.93 0.28 11.35
N SER A 23 -9.08 -0.71 12.23
CA SER A 23 -8.31 -0.85 13.48
C SER A 23 -6.93 -1.52 13.30
N GLY A 24 -6.55 -1.91 12.08
CA GLY A 24 -5.25 -2.50 11.77
C GLY A 24 -5.20 -4.04 11.87
N PRO A 25 -4.02 -4.65 11.63
CA PRO A 25 -2.71 -4.01 11.38
C PRO A 25 -2.45 -3.65 9.91
N ALA A 26 -3.37 -3.99 9.01
CA ALA A 26 -3.19 -3.79 7.56
C ALA A 26 -3.06 -2.30 7.21
N VAL A 27 -2.14 -1.98 6.31
CA VAL A 27 -1.96 -0.66 5.71
C VAL A 27 -2.27 -0.79 4.23
N PHE A 28 -2.93 0.22 3.65
CA PHE A 28 -3.13 0.29 2.21
C PHE A 28 -2.56 1.60 1.67
N GLY A 29 -2.13 1.53 0.42
CA GLY A 29 -1.69 2.67 -0.37
C GLY A 29 -2.56 2.80 -1.62
N VAL A 30 -2.82 4.03 -2.06
CA VAL A 30 -3.52 4.30 -3.33
C VAL A 30 -2.51 4.78 -4.36
N PHE A 31 -2.56 4.19 -5.54
CA PHE A 31 -1.63 4.46 -6.66
C PHE A 31 -2.43 4.88 -7.90
N HIS A 32 -1.80 5.58 -8.84
CA HIS A 32 -2.48 6.02 -10.06
C HIS A 32 -2.71 4.88 -11.05
N SER A 33 -1.94 3.79 -10.95
CA SER A 33 -2.10 2.63 -11.81
C SER A 33 -1.82 1.31 -11.09
N ALA A 34 -2.39 0.22 -11.61
CA ALA A 34 -2.12 -1.14 -11.12
C ALA A 34 -0.62 -1.49 -11.23
N LYS A 35 0.06 -1.02 -12.28
CA LYS A 35 1.49 -1.23 -12.50
C LYS A 35 2.35 -0.60 -11.40
N GLU A 36 2.01 0.62 -10.96
CA GLU A 36 2.69 1.29 -9.84
C GLU A 36 2.46 0.52 -8.53
N ALA A 37 1.21 0.11 -8.27
CA ALA A 37 0.87 -0.67 -7.09
C ALA A 37 1.60 -2.03 -7.05
N GLU A 38 1.69 -2.74 -8.18
CA GLU A 38 2.45 -3.98 -8.30
C GLU A 38 3.95 -3.79 -8.07
N LYS A 39 4.53 -2.70 -8.59
CA LYS A 39 5.94 -2.38 -8.37
C LYS A 39 6.21 -2.15 -6.88
N ALA A 40 5.36 -1.35 -6.22
CA ALA A 40 5.48 -1.09 -4.79
C ALA A 40 5.29 -2.38 -3.97
N SER A 41 4.29 -3.19 -4.30
CA SER A 41 3.98 -4.48 -3.64
C SER A 41 5.20 -5.40 -3.56
N ARG A 42 5.98 -5.51 -4.66
CA ARG A 42 7.20 -6.33 -4.72
C ARG A 42 8.32 -5.86 -3.78
N LEU A 43 8.27 -4.63 -3.25
CA LEU A 43 9.29 -4.10 -2.33
C LEU A 43 8.98 -4.42 -0.86
N PHE A 44 7.85 -5.05 -0.59
CA PHE A 44 7.45 -5.52 0.74
C PHE A 44 7.56 -7.05 0.82
N GLU A 45 8.69 -7.61 0.38
CA GLU A 45 8.94 -9.07 0.32
C GLU A 45 8.83 -9.77 1.69
N ASP A 46 9.04 -9.02 2.78
CA ASP A 46 8.93 -9.44 4.17
C ASP A 46 7.49 -9.38 4.73
N HIS A 47 6.54 -8.91 3.93
CA HIS A 47 5.13 -8.77 4.32
C HIS A 47 4.21 -9.47 3.31
N TRP A 48 3.05 -9.91 3.78
CA TRP A 48 1.99 -10.30 2.85
C TRP A 48 1.37 -9.05 2.22
N THR A 49 1.24 -9.04 0.90
CA THR A 49 0.68 -7.93 0.13
C THR A 49 -0.32 -8.44 -0.90
N ALA A 50 -1.36 -7.64 -1.16
CA ALA A 50 -2.29 -7.84 -2.27
C ALA A 50 -2.53 -6.52 -3.01
N VAL A 51 -2.52 -6.58 -4.34
CA VAL A 51 -2.93 -5.47 -5.19
C VAL A 51 -4.39 -5.69 -5.58
N VAL A 52 -5.23 -4.71 -5.30
CA VAL A 52 -6.67 -4.72 -5.61
C VAL A 52 -7.05 -3.47 -6.38
N GLN A 53 -8.19 -3.52 -7.06
CA GLN A 53 -8.75 -2.37 -7.78
C GLN A 53 -10.09 -1.97 -7.16
N THR A 54 -10.39 -0.67 -7.18
CA THR A 54 -11.70 -0.17 -6.76
C THR A 54 -12.77 -0.75 -7.67
N VAL A 55 -13.78 -1.38 -7.06
CA VAL A 55 -14.97 -1.83 -7.78
C VAL A 55 -15.84 -0.60 -8.03
N THR A 56 -16.19 -0.37 -9.29
CA THR A 56 -17.15 0.66 -9.70
C THR A 56 -18.35 -0.05 -10.33
N ASP A 57 -19.56 0.33 -9.90
CA ASP A 57 -20.83 -0.16 -10.46
C ASP A 57 -21.12 0.44 -11.85
#